data_AF-A0A9N9NI71-F1
#
_entry.id   AF-A0A9N9NI71-F1
#
_cell.length_a   1.000
_cell.length_b   1.000
_cell.length_c   1.000
_cell.angle_alpha   90.00
_cell.angle_beta   90.00
_cell.angle_gamma   90.00
#
_symmetry.space_group_name_H-M   'P 1'
#
loop_
_entity.id
_entity.type
_entity.pdbx_description
1 polymer ?
#
loop_
_entity_poly.entity_id
_entity_poly.type
_entity_poly.pdbx_seq_one_letter_code
_entity_poly.pdbx_strand_id
1 'polypeptide(L)'
;RTPQPAKTSPKTTITPESQSKTIINIPESQQKVTNVVKTGSEKLRRKQEWVRQMRLKFSTRPEFEITRNILYPDRTLNQDYFRLPKSLTPQLQRKWTEKERDLLIKGIQKYGIGHYREISDEFLLEWSAQDLRVKTMRLIGRQNLQLYKDWKGDVDAIKKEYEKNKRIGLKTGMWKAGTLVYDEKEVVLKMIQEQEMDDDGKKR
;
A
#
# COMPACT_ATOMS: atom_id res chain seq x y z
N ARG A 1 21.74 -42.13 39.55
CA ARG A 1 21.20 -42.56 40.86
C ARG A 1 19.94 -41.74 41.10
N THR A 2 18.79 -42.39 40.95
CA THR A 2 17.46 -42.06 41.52
C THR A 2 16.88 -40.64 41.39
N PRO A 3 15.74 -40.48 40.68
CA PRO A 3 14.83 -39.35 40.90
C PRO A 3 13.98 -39.62 42.16
N GLN A 4 13.77 -38.61 42.99
CA GLN A 4 12.82 -38.65 44.10
C GLN A 4 11.53 -37.86 43.79
N PRO A 5 10.41 -38.21 44.45
CA PRO A 5 9.13 -38.32 43.79
C PRO A 5 8.11 -37.24 44.15
N ALA A 6 7.04 -37.27 43.35
CA ALA A 6 5.81 -36.50 43.44
C ALA A 6 5.21 -36.43 44.86
N LYS A 7 4.72 -35.24 45.22
CA LYS A 7 3.76 -35.04 46.30
C LYS A 7 2.37 -34.88 45.70
N THR A 8 1.55 -35.88 45.99
CA THR A 8 0.11 -35.93 45.82
C THR A 8 -0.61 -35.28 47.00
N SER A 9 -1.88 -34.93 46.75
CA SER A 9 -3.04 -34.82 47.67
C SER A 9 -3.50 -33.39 48.00
N PRO A 10 -4.81 -33.17 48.35
CA PRO A 10 -5.91 -34.12 48.41
C PRO A 10 -7.19 -33.72 47.64
N LYS A 11 -7.93 -34.79 47.35
CA LYS A 11 -9.32 -34.89 46.91
C LYS A 11 -10.24 -34.40 48.04
N THR A 12 -11.09 -33.40 47.79
CA THR A 12 -12.19 -33.05 48.71
C THR A 12 -13.50 -33.48 48.08
N THR A 13 -14.06 -34.53 48.66
CA THR A 13 -15.43 -35.00 48.48
C THR A 13 -16.37 -34.03 49.20
N ILE A 14 -17.40 -33.53 48.52
CA ILE A 14 -18.53 -32.84 49.17
C ILE A 14 -19.82 -33.49 48.65
N THR A 15 -20.52 -34.13 49.56
CA THR A 15 -21.88 -34.71 49.43
C THR A 15 -22.92 -33.57 49.52
N PRO A 16 -24.12 -33.69 48.92
CA PRO A 16 -25.01 -32.55 48.73
C PRO A 16 -25.92 -32.34 49.95
N GLU A 17 -25.83 -31.17 50.58
CA GLU A 17 -26.83 -30.71 51.55
C GLU A 17 -27.95 -29.96 50.84
N SER A 18 -29.14 -30.57 50.97
CA SER A 18 -30.44 -29.99 50.72
C SER A 18 -30.69 -28.83 51.68
N GLN A 19 -31.04 -27.65 51.17
CA GLN A 19 -31.95 -26.73 51.88
C GLN A 19 -32.50 -25.59 51.00
N SER A 20 -33.84 -25.60 50.90
CA SER A 20 -34.77 -24.45 50.86
C SER A 20 -34.57 -23.34 49.82
N LYS A 21 -35.45 -23.40 48.80
CA LYS A 21 -35.81 -22.30 47.90
C LYS A 21 -36.41 -21.13 48.68
N THR A 22 -35.65 -20.05 48.86
CA THR A 22 -36.23 -18.72 49.09
C THR A 22 -36.45 -18.07 47.72
N ILE A 23 -37.70 -18.06 47.25
CA ILE A 23 -38.09 -17.34 46.03
C ILE A 23 -38.13 -15.85 46.38
N ILE A 24 -37.00 -15.17 46.19
CA ILE A 24 -36.96 -13.70 46.20
C ILE A 24 -37.53 -13.26 44.86
N ASN A 25 -38.72 -12.67 44.90
CA ASN A 25 -39.43 -12.16 43.73
C ASN A 25 -38.71 -10.89 43.24
N ILE A 26 -37.91 -11.02 42.18
CA ILE A 26 -37.18 -9.90 41.56
C ILE A 26 -38.12 -9.21 40.54
N PRO A 27 -38.31 -7.89 40.60
CA PRO A 27 -39.22 -7.17 39.70
C PRO A 27 -38.79 -7.27 38.22
N GLU A 28 -39.77 -7.50 37.34
CA GLU A 28 -39.67 -7.75 35.88
C GLU A 28 -38.83 -6.71 35.09
N SER A 29 -38.58 -5.53 35.64
CA SER A 29 -37.83 -4.45 34.99
C SER A 29 -36.31 -4.68 34.93
N GLN A 30 -35.75 -5.59 35.75
CA GLN A 30 -34.31 -5.91 35.71
C GLN A 30 -33.95 -7.11 34.79
N GLN A 31 -34.92 -7.96 34.45
CA GLN A 31 -34.67 -9.15 33.61
C GLN A 31 -34.44 -8.81 32.12
N LYS A 32 -34.98 -7.70 31.64
CA LYS A 32 -34.81 -7.25 30.24
C LYS A 32 -33.37 -6.83 29.93
N VAL A 33 -32.67 -6.17 30.86
CA VAL A 33 -31.30 -5.68 30.65
C VAL A 33 -30.29 -6.84 30.64
N THR A 34 -30.46 -7.83 31.51
CA THR A 34 -29.58 -9.01 31.56
C THR A 34 -29.72 -9.92 30.33
N ASN A 35 -30.90 -9.98 29.71
CA ASN A 35 -31.14 -10.79 28.52
C ASN A 35 -30.60 -10.14 27.24
N VAL A 36 -30.61 -8.80 27.13
CA VAL A 36 -30.01 -8.08 25.99
C VAL A 36 -28.47 -8.17 26.02
N VAL A 37 -27.86 -8.08 27.21
CA VAL A 37 -26.40 -8.25 27.37
C VAL A 37 -25.94 -9.68 27.10
N LYS A 38 -26.70 -10.69 27.55
CA LYS A 38 -26.40 -12.12 27.27
C LYS A 38 -26.53 -12.48 25.78
N THR A 39 -27.57 -11.99 25.11
CA THR A 39 -27.78 -12.24 23.67
C THR A 39 -26.74 -11.55 22.78
N GLY A 40 -26.28 -10.35 23.16
CA GLY A 40 -25.14 -9.69 22.50
C GLY A 40 -23.82 -10.45 22.67
N SER A 41 -23.57 -10.96 23.88
CA SER A 41 -22.39 -11.78 24.21
C SER A 41 -22.37 -13.10 23.43
N GLU A 42 -23.52 -13.76 23.30
CA GLU A 42 -23.62 -15.05 22.62
C GLU A 42 -23.48 -14.93 21.09
N LYS A 43 -24.06 -13.87 20.49
CA LYS A 43 -23.84 -13.55 19.07
C LYS A 43 -22.36 -13.26 18.78
N LEU A 44 -21.69 -12.52 19.66
CA LEU A 44 -20.26 -12.23 19.51
C LEU A 44 -19.43 -13.52 19.60
N ARG A 45 -19.73 -14.40 20.55
CA ARG A 45 -19.06 -15.69 20.70
C ARG A 45 -19.23 -16.56 19.45
N ARG A 46 -20.45 -16.61 18.89
CA ARG A 46 -20.75 -17.37 17.67
C ARG A 46 -20.01 -16.81 16.45
N LYS A 47 -19.94 -15.47 16.32
CA LYS A 47 -19.14 -14.81 15.27
C LYS A 47 -17.66 -15.12 15.42
N GLN A 48 -17.11 -15.05 16.63
CA GLN A 48 -15.71 -15.37 16.89
C GLN A 48 -15.38 -16.82 16.54
N GLU A 49 -16.24 -17.78 16.93
CA GLU A 49 -16.05 -19.18 16.58
C GLU A 49 -16.11 -19.39 15.05
N TRP A 50 -17.09 -18.77 14.38
CA TRP A 50 -17.17 -18.82 12.92
C TRP A 50 -15.90 -18.26 12.25
N VAL A 51 -15.36 -17.14 12.74
CA VAL A 51 -14.09 -16.57 12.25
C VAL A 51 -12.92 -17.54 12.46
N ARG A 52 -12.82 -18.20 13.63
CA ARG A 52 -11.78 -19.21 13.88
C ARG A 52 -11.87 -20.38 12.90
N GLN A 53 -13.09 -20.87 12.64
CA GLN A 53 -13.33 -21.96 11.70
C GLN A 53 -12.94 -21.56 10.27
N MET A 54 -13.31 -20.36 9.83
CA MET A 54 -12.93 -19.86 8.50
C MET A 54 -11.42 -19.72 8.35
N ARG A 55 -10.72 -19.20 9.37
CA ARG A 55 -9.25 -19.13 9.36
C ARG A 55 -8.62 -20.51 9.23
N LEU A 56 -9.08 -21.49 10.01
CA LEU A 56 -8.54 -22.85 9.95
C LEU A 56 -8.72 -23.47 8.56
N LYS A 57 -9.86 -23.23 7.91
CA LYS A 57 -10.16 -23.78 6.59
C LYS A 57 -9.38 -23.13 5.45
N PHE A 58 -9.09 -21.83 5.55
CA PHE A 58 -8.58 -21.05 4.41
C PHE A 58 -7.16 -20.50 4.57
N SER A 59 -6.63 -20.41 5.79
CA SER A 59 -5.31 -19.81 6.04
C SER A 59 -4.16 -20.80 5.95
N THR A 60 -4.31 -22.02 6.45
CA THR A 60 -3.26 -23.04 6.45
C THR A 60 -3.49 -24.04 5.32
N ARG A 61 -2.53 -24.19 4.43
CA ARG A 61 -2.58 -25.10 3.28
C ARG A 61 -1.47 -26.15 3.43
N PRO A 62 -1.79 -27.45 3.52
CA PRO A 62 -0.78 -28.49 3.76
C PRO A 62 0.28 -28.54 2.66
N GLU A 63 -0.07 -28.14 1.43
CA GLU A 63 0.83 -28.08 0.28
C GLU A 63 1.85 -26.90 0.34
N PHE A 64 1.61 -25.89 1.18
CA PHE A 64 2.49 -24.73 1.32
C PHE A 64 3.00 -24.60 2.75
N GLU A 65 4.21 -25.08 3.01
CA GLU A 65 4.81 -25.08 4.35
C GLU A 65 4.93 -23.69 4.99
N ILE A 66 5.15 -22.66 4.16
CA ILE A 66 5.18 -21.27 4.60
C ILE A 66 3.87 -20.84 5.29
N THR A 67 2.72 -21.40 4.89
CA THR A 67 1.41 -21.03 5.43
C THR A 67 1.12 -21.60 6.81
N ARG A 68 1.92 -22.56 7.30
CA ARG A 68 1.74 -23.16 8.62
C ARG A 68 1.89 -22.13 9.75
N ASN A 69 2.67 -21.07 9.52
CA ASN A 69 2.94 -20.03 10.51
C ASN A 69 1.93 -18.86 10.48
N ILE A 70 0.89 -18.92 9.63
CA ILE A 70 -0.16 -17.88 9.54
C ILE A 70 -1.04 -17.86 10.79
N LEU A 71 -1.27 -19.02 11.42
CA LEU A 71 -2.07 -19.17 12.62
C LEU A 71 -1.22 -19.69 13.76
N TYR A 72 -1.49 -19.20 14.97
CA TYR A 72 -0.97 -19.80 16.20
C TYR A 72 -1.77 -21.07 16.56
N PRO A 73 -1.26 -21.93 17.47
CA PRO A 73 -1.97 -23.13 17.93
C PRO A 73 -3.36 -22.86 18.53
N ASP A 74 -3.56 -21.67 19.10
CA ASP A 74 -4.85 -21.19 19.65
C ASP A 74 -5.83 -20.70 18.57
N ARG A 75 -5.46 -20.84 17.28
CA ARG A 75 -6.21 -20.44 16.09
C ARG A 75 -6.37 -18.92 15.94
N THR A 76 -5.55 -18.14 16.66
CA THR A 76 -5.43 -16.70 16.43
C THR A 76 -4.48 -16.41 15.27
N LEU A 77 -4.64 -15.24 14.65
CA LEU A 77 -3.86 -14.85 13.47
C LEU A 77 -2.48 -14.35 13.92
N ASN A 78 -1.42 -14.92 13.36
CA ASN A 78 -0.08 -14.41 13.53
C ASN A 78 0.10 -13.11 12.74
N GLN A 79 -0.01 -11.97 13.41
CA GLN A 79 0.13 -10.65 12.77
C GLN A 79 1.55 -10.41 12.25
N ASP A 80 2.56 -11.03 12.89
CA ASP A 80 3.95 -10.89 12.47
C ASP A 80 4.24 -11.64 11.16
N TYR A 81 3.43 -12.64 10.80
CA TYR A 81 3.51 -13.30 9.50
C TYR A 81 3.31 -12.33 8.32
N PHE A 82 2.42 -11.34 8.49
CA PHE A 82 2.10 -10.35 7.44
C PHE A 82 2.98 -9.12 7.50
N ARG A 83 3.90 -9.05 8.48
CA ARG A 83 4.88 -7.97 8.59
C ARG A 83 6.15 -8.41 7.89
N LEU A 84 6.71 -7.51 7.08
CA LEU A 84 8.05 -7.71 6.54
C LEU A 84 9.02 -7.96 7.71
N PRO A 85 9.94 -8.93 7.59
CA PRO A 85 10.96 -9.17 8.60
C PRO A 85 11.65 -7.86 8.97
N LYS A 86 11.75 -7.55 10.26
CA LYS A 86 12.43 -6.33 10.75
C LYS A 86 13.92 -6.28 10.36
N SER A 87 14.47 -7.42 9.94
CA SER A 87 15.83 -7.57 9.40
C SER A 87 15.96 -7.23 7.92
N LEU A 88 14.86 -7.14 7.16
CA LEU A 88 14.86 -6.30 5.96
C LEU A 88 14.91 -4.88 6.48
N THR A 89 16.13 -4.39 6.69
CA THR A 89 16.41 -2.98 6.81
C THR A 89 15.54 -2.27 5.78
N PRO A 90 14.71 -1.28 6.18
CA PRO A 90 14.08 -0.43 5.19
C PRO A 90 15.24 0.12 4.38
N GLN A 91 15.40 -0.34 3.14
CA GLN A 91 16.30 0.24 2.16
C GLN A 91 16.10 1.74 2.32
N LEU A 92 17.09 2.44 2.87
CA LEU A 92 16.98 3.83 3.28
C LEU A 92 16.42 4.55 2.08
N GLN A 93 15.12 4.86 2.07
CA GLN A 93 14.44 5.23 0.85
C GLN A 93 15.11 6.51 0.36
N ARG A 94 15.89 6.36 -0.71
CA ARG A 94 16.76 7.42 -1.17
C ARG A 94 15.90 8.62 -1.52
N LYS A 95 16.17 9.74 -0.87
CA LYS A 95 15.42 10.97 -1.09
C LYS A 95 15.91 11.60 -2.39
N TRP A 96 14.99 11.90 -3.28
CA TRP A 96 15.28 12.64 -4.50
C TRP A 96 15.57 14.10 -4.15
N THR A 97 16.78 14.55 -4.44
CA THR A 97 17.29 15.88 -4.10
C THR A 97 17.34 16.81 -5.31
N GLU A 98 17.54 18.10 -5.04
CA GLU A 98 17.69 19.12 -6.09
C GLU A 98 18.95 18.88 -6.94
N LYS A 99 20.03 18.41 -6.32
CA LYS A 99 21.27 18.03 -7.04
C LYS A 99 21.01 16.93 -8.08
N GLU A 100 20.26 15.90 -7.70
CA GLU A 100 19.91 14.80 -8.59
C GLU A 100 18.97 15.26 -9.71
N ARG A 101 18.08 16.22 -9.41
CA ARG A 101 17.25 16.88 -10.42
C ARG A 101 18.08 17.63 -11.44
N ASP A 102 19.08 18.41 -11.02
CA ASP A 102 19.95 19.16 -11.92
C ASP A 102 20.80 18.22 -12.79
N LEU A 103 21.29 17.12 -12.20
CA LEU A 103 22.01 16.07 -12.93
C LEU A 103 21.12 15.39 -13.98
N LEU A 104 19.84 15.13 -13.65
CA LEU A 104 18.89 14.59 -14.62
C LEU A 104 18.65 15.57 -15.78
N ILE A 105 18.54 16.87 -15.51
CA ILE A 105 18.39 17.89 -16.55
C ILE A 105 19.62 17.92 -17.46
N LYS A 106 20.83 17.88 -16.89
CA LYS A 106 22.09 17.78 -17.67
C LYS A 106 22.13 16.54 -18.54
N GLY A 107 21.72 15.39 -18.00
CA GLY A 107 21.62 14.14 -18.73
C GLY A 107 20.64 14.22 -19.91
N ILE A 108 19.46 14.81 -19.69
CA ILE A 108 18.45 15.04 -20.74
C ILE A 108 18.99 16.00 -21.81
N GLN A 109 19.70 17.06 -21.43
CA GLN A 109 20.30 18.00 -22.37
C GLN A 109 21.37 17.31 -23.24
N LYS A 110 22.16 16.39 -22.66
CA LYS A 110 23.23 15.68 -23.37
C LYS A 110 22.71 14.56 -24.26
N TYR A 111 21.95 13.61 -23.69
CA TYR A 111 21.52 12.39 -24.36
C TYR A 111 20.12 12.50 -24.95
N GLY A 112 19.22 13.20 -24.28
CA GLY A 112 17.80 13.28 -24.63
C GLY A 112 16.92 12.35 -23.79
N ILE A 113 15.61 12.57 -23.85
CA ILE A 113 14.62 11.74 -23.17
C ILE A 113 14.53 10.37 -23.87
N GLY A 114 14.64 9.29 -23.08
CA GLY A 114 14.62 7.90 -23.55
C GLY A 114 15.93 7.16 -23.31
N HIS A 115 17.06 7.89 -23.24
CA HIS A 115 18.41 7.36 -23.00
C HIS A 115 18.74 7.30 -21.51
N TYR A 116 17.87 6.65 -20.73
CA TYR A 116 17.99 6.63 -19.28
C TYR A 116 19.13 5.76 -18.75
N ARG A 117 19.61 4.80 -19.54
CA ARG A 117 20.75 3.97 -19.15
C ARG A 117 22.03 4.80 -19.17
N GLU A 118 22.23 5.55 -20.24
CA GLU A 118 23.36 6.45 -20.44
C GLU A 118 23.36 7.56 -19.37
N ILE A 119 22.20 8.14 -19.08
CA ILE A 119 22.05 9.16 -18.02
C ILE A 119 22.35 8.56 -16.64
N SER A 120 21.87 7.35 -16.36
CA SER A 120 22.16 6.63 -15.12
C SER A 120 23.66 6.39 -14.99
N ASP A 121 24.30 5.83 -16.00
CA ASP A 121 25.70 5.43 -15.95
C ASP A 121 26.66 6.62 -15.78
N GLU A 122 26.34 7.79 -16.34
CA GLU A 122 27.20 8.98 -16.24
C GLU A 122 26.87 9.88 -15.03
N PHE A 123 25.59 10.17 -14.79
CA PHE A 123 25.19 11.22 -13.86
C PHE A 123 24.53 10.70 -12.58
N LEU A 124 23.89 9.53 -12.64
CA LEU A 124 22.97 9.06 -11.59
C LEU A 124 23.10 7.54 -11.37
N LEU A 125 24.32 7.07 -11.12
CA LEU A 125 24.69 5.64 -11.00
C LEU A 125 23.83 4.85 -10.00
N GLU A 126 23.29 5.53 -9.00
CA GLU A 126 22.52 4.94 -7.91
C GLU A 126 21.01 4.92 -8.19
N TRP A 127 20.57 5.44 -9.34
CA TRP A 127 19.17 5.47 -9.74
C TRP A 127 18.94 4.54 -10.92
N SER A 128 17.91 3.69 -10.83
CA SER A 128 17.57 2.84 -11.98
C SER A 128 17.02 3.69 -13.14
N ALA A 129 17.24 3.22 -14.37
CA ALA A 129 16.66 3.84 -15.57
C ALA A 129 15.14 4.01 -15.47
N GLN A 130 14.45 3.09 -14.78
CA GLN A 130 13.00 3.18 -14.55
C GLN A 130 12.65 4.30 -13.57
N ASP A 131 13.43 4.49 -12.50
CA ASP A 131 13.23 5.61 -11.58
C ASP A 131 13.44 6.94 -12.31
N LEU A 132 14.51 7.05 -13.08
CA LEU A 132 14.79 8.25 -13.88
C LEU A 132 13.65 8.56 -14.85
N ARG A 133 13.08 7.55 -15.51
CA ARG A 133 11.89 7.71 -16.36
C ARG A 133 10.73 8.33 -15.59
N VAL A 134 10.41 7.82 -14.39
CA VAL A 134 9.33 8.37 -13.55
C VAL A 134 9.64 9.79 -13.08
N LYS A 135 10.90 10.10 -12.76
CA LYS A 135 11.32 11.47 -12.41
C LYS A 135 11.18 12.41 -13.60
N THR A 136 11.57 11.99 -14.80
CA THR A 136 11.38 12.76 -16.04
C THR A 136 9.91 13.02 -16.33
N MET A 137 9.02 12.05 -16.11
CA MET A 137 7.57 12.26 -16.27
C MET A 137 7.07 13.44 -15.43
N ARG A 138 7.50 13.50 -14.17
CA ARG A 138 7.14 14.59 -13.25
C ARG A 138 7.84 15.90 -13.60
N LEU A 139 9.07 15.83 -14.10
CA LEU A 139 9.87 16.98 -14.49
C LEU A 139 9.26 17.72 -15.67
N ILE A 140 8.81 17.00 -16.70
CA ILE A 140 8.17 17.57 -17.89
C ILE A 140 6.64 17.71 -17.76
N GLY A 141 6.07 17.13 -16.70
CA GLY A 141 4.63 17.18 -16.45
C GLY A 141 3.81 16.28 -17.39
N ARG A 142 4.36 15.17 -17.88
CA ARG A 142 3.65 14.23 -18.77
C ARG A 142 3.97 12.78 -18.48
N GLN A 143 2.95 11.93 -18.43
CA GLN A 143 3.14 10.51 -18.15
C GLN A 143 3.72 9.74 -19.34
N ASN A 144 3.22 10.01 -20.54
CA ASN A 144 3.74 9.36 -21.74
C ASN A 144 4.88 10.20 -22.33
N LEU A 145 6.09 9.62 -22.31
CA LEU A 145 7.30 10.22 -22.83
C LEU A 145 7.66 9.76 -24.24
N GLN A 146 6.86 8.92 -24.88
CA GLN A 146 7.16 8.42 -26.24
C GLN A 146 7.26 9.53 -27.28
N LEU A 147 6.47 10.60 -27.11
CA LEU A 147 6.51 11.77 -28.00
C LEU A 147 7.73 12.67 -27.75
N TYR A 148 8.43 12.46 -26.64
CA TYR A 148 9.68 13.14 -26.32
C TYR A 148 10.90 12.25 -26.60
N LYS A 149 10.75 11.17 -27.36
CA LYS A 149 11.89 10.32 -27.69
C LYS A 149 12.98 11.16 -28.35
N ASP A 150 14.20 11.07 -27.83
CA ASP A 150 15.38 11.81 -28.29
C ASP A 150 15.30 13.33 -28.11
N TRP A 151 14.23 13.85 -27.50
CA TRP A 151 14.07 15.28 -27.23
C TRP A 151 15.09 15.75 -26.20
N LYS A 152 15.74 16.86 -26.50
CA LYS A 152 16.74 17.53 -25.66
C LYS A 152 16.25 18.93 -25.33
N GLY A 153 16.41 19.32 -24.08
CA GLY A 153 16.05 20.65 -23.63
C GLY A 153 16.85 21.05 -22.41
N ASP A 154 17.06 22.36 -22.27
CA ASP A 154 17.61 22.96 -21.08
C ASP A 154 16.53 23.16 -20.01
N VAL A 155 16.90 23.81 -18.91
CA VAL A 155 16.00 24.09 -17.79
C VAL A 155 14.77 24.88 -18.24
N ASP A 156 14.95 25.86 -19.14
CA ASP A 156 13.88 26.75 -19.59
C ASP A 156 12.93 26.05 -20.56
N ALA A 157 13.44 25.24 -21.48
CA ALA A 157 12.64 24.41 -22.37
C ALA A 157 11.80 23.40 -21.58
N ILE A 158 12.40 22.72 -20.60
CA ILE A 158 11.69 21.79 -19.71
C ILE A 158 10.58 22.52 -18.94
N LYS A 159 10.86 23.73 -18.44
CA LYS A 159 9.87 24.53 -17.70
C LYS A 159 8.73 25.01 -18.61
N LYS A 160 9.04 25.46 -19.83
CA LYS A 160 8.02 25.82 -20.84
C LYS A 160 7.10 24.64 -21.11
N GLU A 161 7.67 23.46 -21.23
CA GLU A 161 6.92 22.24 -21.55
C GLU A 161 6.11 21.71 -20.38
N TYR A 162 6.64 21.82 -19.16
CA TYR A 162 5.87 21.56 -17.94
C TYR A 162 4.64 22.46 -17.86
N GLU A 163 4.79 23.76 -18.06
CA GLU A 163 3.66 24.71 -18.00
C GLU A 163 2.67 24.52 -19.14
N LYS A 164 3.14 24.15 -20.35
CA LYS A 164 2.28 23.75 -21.47
C LYS A 164 1.43 22.54 -21.10
N ASN A 165 2.07 21.46 -20.65
CA ASN A 165 1.40 20.21 -20.28
C ASN A 165 0.42 20.42 -19.11
N LYS A 166 0.82 21.22 -18.12
CA LYS A 166 -0.03 21.61 -17.00
C LYS A 166 -1.27 22.37 -17.45
N ARG A 167 -1.13 23.35 -18.34
CA ARG A 167 -2.25 24.11 -18.90
C ARG A 167 -3.24 23.21 -19.64
N ILE A 168 -2.75 22.29 -20.46
CA ILE A 168 -3.59 21.33 -21.19
C ILE A 168 -4.31 20.42 -20.19
N GLY A 169 -3.60 19.86 -19.22
CA GLY A 169 -4.18 18.96 -18.22
C GLY A 169 -5.22 19.62 -17.33
N LEU A 170 -5.05 20.90 -17.00
CA LEU A 170 -6.05 21.67 -16.26
C LEU A 170 -7.30 21.98 -17.10
N LYS A 171 -7.13 22.28 -18.40
CA LYS A 171 -8.25 22.51 -19.32
C LYS A 171 -9.07 21.25 -19.60
N THR A 172 -8.41 20.10 -19.74
CA THR A 172 -9.06 18.81 -20.06
C THR A 172 -9.46 18.01 -18.82
N GLY A 173 -9.06 18.44 -17.62
CA GLY A 173 -9.24 17.66 -16.39
C GLY A 173 -8.34 16.41 -16.28
N MET A 174 -7.31 16.30 -17.13
CA MET A 174 -6.39 15.15 -17.19
C MET A 174 -5.06 15.38 -16.46
N TRP A 175 -4.98 16.43 -15.63
CA TRP A 175 -3.85 16.65 -14.74
C TRP A 175 -3.97 15.80 -13.48
N LYS A 176 -3.18 14.72 -13.36
CA LYS A 176 -3.21 13.80 -12.22
C LYS A 176 -1.81 13.60 -11.66
N ALA A 177 -1.66 13.70 -10.35
CA ALA A 177 -0.38 13.50 -9.66
C ALA A 177 0.81 14.32 -10.24
N GLY A 178 0.54 15.52 -10.76
CA GLY A 178 1.56 16.40 -11.33
C GLY A 178 1.98 16.06 -12.77
N THR A 179 1.22 15.23 -13.47
CA THR A 179 1.46 14.90 -14.88
C THR A 179 0.17 14.91 -15.71
N LEU A 180 0.32 15.21 -16.99
CA LEU A 180 -0.71 15.06 -18.01
C LEU A 180 -0.85 13.58 -18.39
N VAL A 181 -2.05 13.04 -18.15
CA VAL A 181 -2.43 11.65 -18.47
C VAL A 181 -3.23 11.62 -19.78
N TYR A 182 -3.17 10.49 -20.51
CA TYR A 182 -3.96 10.30 -21.72
C TYR A 182 -5.46 10.18 -21.40
N ASP A 183 -6.27 10.70 -22.31
CA ASP A 183 -7.71 10.48 -22.35
C ASP A 183 -8.02 9.40 -23.40
N GLU A 184 -8.98 8.53 -23.12
CA GLU A 184 -9.49 7.50 -24.04
C GLU A 184 -10.09 8.12 -25.31
N LYS A 185 -10.52 9.38 -25.24
CA LYS A 185 -11.11 10.13 -26.37
C LYS A 185 -10.09 10.92 -27.20
N GLU A 186 -8.79 10.75 -26.95
CA GLU A 186 -7.68 11.43 -27.65
C GLU A 186 -7.75 12.98 -27.65
N VAL A 187 -8.60 13.60 -26.81
CA VAL A 187 -8.77 15.06 -26.72
C VAL A 187 -7.46 15.76 -26.38
N VAL A 188 -6.67 15.13 -25.51
CA VAL A 188 -5.34 15.60 -25.12
C VAL A 188 -4.38 15.63 -26.31
N LEU A 189 -4.43 14.62 -27.19
CA LEU A 189 -3.54 14.54 -28.36
C LEU A 189 -3.88 15.65 -29.38
N LYS A 190 -5.17 15.89 -29.63
CA LYS A 190 -5.64 16.95 -30.52
C LYS A 190 -5.22 18.34 -30.05
N MET A 191 -5.43 18.66 -28.77
CA MET A 191 -5.00 19.96 -28.21
C MET A 191 -3.49 20.19 -28.30
N ILE A 192 -2.69 19.12 -28.23
CA ILE A 192 -1.23 19.22 -28.36
C ILE A 192 -0.85 19.52 -29.81
N GLN A 193 -1.44 18.80 -30.77
CA GLN A 193 -1.20 19.04 -32.20
C GLN A 193 -1.64 20.45 -32.62
N GLU A 194 -2.81 20.91 -32.19
CA GLU A 194 -3.29 22.27 -32.46
C GLU A 194 -2.31 23.33 -31.93
N GLN A 195 -1.81 23.17 -30.70
CA GLN A 195 -0.82 24.11 -30.15
C GLN A 195 0.55 24.05 -30.83
N GLU A 196 0.95 22.89 -31.37
CA GLU A 196 2.20 22.75 -32.13
C GLU A 196 2.10 23.45 -33.49
N MET A 197 0.94 23.37 -34.15
CA MET A 197 0.69 24.09 -35.41
C MET A 197 0.67 25.61 -35.20
N ASP A 198 0.16 26.10 -34.07
CA ASP A 198 0.13 27.52 -33.73
C ASP A 198 1.52 28.11 -33.41
N ASP A 199 2.43 27.33 -32.80
CA ASP A 199 3.79 27.79 -32.43
C ASP A 199 4.72 27.81 -33.67
N ASP A 200 4.56 26.88 -34.62
CA ASP A 200 5.29 26.89 -35.90
C ASP A 200 4.76 27.93 -36.90
N GLY A 201 3.47 28.29 -36.83
CA GLY A 201 2.88 29.38 -37.62
C GLY A 201 3.38 30.78 -37.23
N LYS A 202 3.90 30.95 -36.01
CA LYS A 202 4.52 32.21 -35.53
C LYS A 202 6.02 32.34 -35.83
N LYS A 203 6.64 31.29 -36.38
CA LYS A 203 8.06 31.26 -36.74
C LYS A 203 8.35 31.60 -38.21
N ARG A 204 7.40 32.18 -38.94
CA ARG A 204 7.61 32.68 -40.30
C ARG A 204 7.59 34.20 -40.35
#